data_AF-A0A1V4E2U7-F1
#
_entry.id   AF-A0A1V4E2U7-F1
#
_cell.length_a   1.000
_cell.length_b   1.000
_cell.length_c   1.000
_cell.angle_alpha   90.00
_cell.angle_beta   90.00
_cell.angle_gamma   90.00
#
_symmetry.space_group_name_H-M   'P 1'
#
loop_
_entity.id
_entity.type
_entity.pdbx_description
1 polymer ?
#
loop_
_entity_poly.entity_id
_entity_poly.type
_entity_poly.pdbx_seq_one_letter_code
_entity_poly.pdbx_strand_id
1 'polypeptide(L)'
;MAGRLVVVVCHLVVDAVSWQVLLPDLWSAYESLAEGRAVEWEPVPVPFRAWARELAAQAGRPERVAELAAWRAVLDGPQLSLTDMPLNPVLDVGATVREVSVTVPAEVTAGLLTAVPVAFHAGVDEVLLAGLAGAVGQWAGAGELLVDVEGHGREPLSDGVQDLSRTVGWFTSSRPVRLSAGVGVSVAVVKEQVRAVPGDGLGYGLLRYVRPDTARELAGLPSAQVGFNYLGRVGTGSGYLGRVGAGSGYLGLVGAGEGFGAGTAPDAPVMHAVELLGAVRDTADGPVLELRLAHPARLMGRGGGRAHCWRRGPTSSPGWSRTSGAGQAVTRRRTSRWWRWTRRASRRSRRRFRGWWTCFPWRRFRRGCCSTPSSTRRVWTSTSSNWS
;
A
#
# COMPACT_ATOMS: atom_id res chain seq x y z
N MET A 1 -4.80 -30.28 -26.22
CA MET A 1 -4.35 -28.87 -26.09
C MET A 1 -4.53 -28.45 -24.64
N ALA A 2 -3.71 -27.54 -24.10
CA ALA A 2 -3.99 -26.94 -22.81
C ALA A 2 -5.14 -25.92 -22.97
N GLY A 3 -6.27 -26.16 -22.30
CA GLY A 3 -7.36 -25.18 -22.21
C GLY A 3 -6.97 -24.00 -21.33
N ARG A 4 -7.64 -22.85 -21.52
CA ARG A 4 -7.56 -21.71 -20.60
C ARG A 4 -8.95 -21.41 -20.07
N LEU A 5 -9.09 -21.35 -18.75
CA LEU A 5 -10.27 -20.86 -18.07
C LEU A 5 -10.01 -19.42 -17.61
N VAL A 6 -10.97 -18.53 -17.83
CA VAL A 6 -10.95 -17.16 -17.30
C VAL A 6 -12.19 -17.02 -16.41
N VAL A 7 -11.97 -16.65 -15.15
CA VAL A 7 -13.03 -16.41 -14.18
C VAL A 7 -13.02 -14.93 -13.84
N VAL A 8 -14.16 -14.26 -14.06
CA VAL A 8 -14.34 -12.83 -13.75
C VAL A 8 -15.48 -12.71 -12.75
N VAL A 9 -15.19 -12.08 -11.60
CA VAL A 9 -16.15 -11.85 -10.52
C VAL A 9 -16.11 -10.37 -10.18
N CYS A 10 -17.28 -9.76 -9.94
CA CYS A 10 -17.36 -8.35 -9.54
C CYS A 10 -16.74 -8.18 -8.15
N HIS A 11 -15.88 -7.16 -7.97
CA HIS A 11 -15.20 -6.90 -6.70
C HIS A 11 -16.15 -6.64 -5.53
N LEU A 12 -17.42 -6.29 -5.79
CA LEU A 12 -18.47 -6.18 -4.76
C LEU A 12 -18.75 -7.49 -3.99
N VAL A 13 -18.35 -8.64 -4.53
CA VAL A 13 -18.61 -9.97 -3.93
C VAL A 13 -17.36 -10.85 -3.79
N VAL A 14 -16.16 -10.28 -3.95
CA VAL A 14 -14.89 -11.01 -3.83
C VAL A 14 -13.75 -10.08 -3.36
N ASP A 15 -12.76 -10.64 -2.69
CA ASP A 15 -11.49 -10.00 -2.29
C ASP A 15 -10.32 -10.99 -2.43
N ALA A 16 -9.07 -10.54 -2.20
CA ALA A 16 -7.87 -11.39 -2.20
C ALA A 16 -8.04 -12.71 -1.44
N VAL A 17 -8.67 -12.67 -0.25
CA VAL A 17 -8.85 -13.83 0.63
C VAL A 17 -9.92 -14.78 0.04
N SER A 18 -10.99 -14.24 -0.53
CA SER A 18 -12.03 -15.03 -1.19
C SER A 18 -11.50 -15.86 -2.35
N TRP A 19 -10.50 -15.38 -3.10
CA TRP A 19 -9.82 -16.20 -4.11
C TRP A 19 -9.10 -17.41 -3.51
N GLN A 20 -8.60 -17.30 -2.28
CA GLN A 20 -7.97 -18.41 -1.53
C GLN A 20 -8.97 -19.49 -1.11
N VAL A 21 -10.27 -19.19 -1.12
CA VAL A 21 -11.36 -20.16 -0.95
C VAL A 21 -11.82 -20.69 -2.32
N LEU A 22 -12.14 -19.78 -3.25
CA LEU A 22 -12.74 -20.11 -4.54
C LEU A 22 -11.88 -21.00 -5.43
N LEU A 23 -10.55 -20.80 -5.48
CA LEU A 23 -9.69 -21.58 -6.37
C LEU A 23 -9.44 -23.02 -5.89
N PRO A 24 -9.14 -23.29 -4.60
CA PRO A 24 -9.10 -24.65 -4.08
C PRO A 24 -10.44 -25.39 -4.21
N ASP A 25 -11.55 -24.74 -3.88
CA ASP A 25 -12.89 -25.31 -4.00
C ASP A 25 -13.22 -25.70 -5.46
N LEU A 26 -12.95 -24.81 -6.42
CA LEU A 26 -13.13 -25.05 -7.85
C LEU A 26 -12.26 -26.21 -8.36
N TRP A 27 -11.03 -26.32 -7.88
CA TRP A 27 -10.12 -27.41 -8.26
C TRP A 27 -10.57 -28.76 -7.70
N SER A 28 -10.94 -28.81 -6.42
CA SER A 28 -11.45 -30.02 -5.75
C SER A 28 -12.74 -30.53 -6.40
N ALA A 29 -13.65 -29.61 -6.75
CA ALA A 29 -14.87 -29.93 -7.50
C ALA A 29 -14.56 -30.49 -8.89
N TYR A 30 -13.60 -29.91 -9.61
CA TYR A 30 -13.16 -30.40 -10.92
C TYR A 30 -12.55 -31.81 -10.84
N GLU A 31 -11.62 -32.06 -9.91
CA GLU A 31 -11.01 -33.39 -9.73
C GLU A 31 -12.07 -34.44 -9.36
N SER A 32 -13.00 -34.11 -8.47
CA SER A 32 -14.10 -35.00 -8.06
C SER A 32 -15.00 -35.37 -9.24
N LEU A 33 -15.43 -34.39 -10.03
CA LEU A 33 -16.27 -34.62 -11.21
C LEU A 33 -15.54 -35.38 -12.33
N ALA A 34 -14.25 -35.09 -12.56
CA ALA A 34 -13.43 -35.78 -13.55
C ALA A 34 -13.23 -37.26 -13.21
N GLU A 35 -13.26 -37.62 -11.93
CA GLU A 35 -13.14 -38.99 -11.42
C GLU A 35 -14.51 -39.64 -11.11
N GLY A 36 -15.61 -39.01 -11.54
CA GLY A 36 -16.97 -39.56 -11.42
C GLY A 36 -17.55 -39.58 -10.01
N ARG A 37 -16.96 -38.83 -9.06
CA ARG A 37 -17.44 -38.68 -7.69
C ARG A 37 -18.40 -37.49 -7.53
N ALA A 38 -19.21 -37.54 -6.49
CA ALA A 38 -19.92 -36.37 -6.00
C ALA A 38 -18.92 -35.31 -5.49
N VAL A 39 -19.30 -34.03 -5.58
CA VAL A 39 -18.52 -32.93 -4.99
C VAL A 39 -18.93 -32.74 -3.54
N GLU A 40 -17.96 -32.83 -2.63
CA GLU A 40 -18.12 -32.51 -1.22
C GLU A 40 -17.56 -31.11 -0.95
N TRP A 41 -18.40 -30.23 -0.40
CA TRP A 41 -18.02 -28.84 -0.08
C TRP A 41 -17.70 -28.71 1.40
N GLU A 42 -16.59 -28.06 1.74
CA GLU A 42 -16.31 -27.68 3.11
C GLU A 42 -17.35 -26.64 3.62
N PRO A 43 -17.85 -26.75 4.87
CA PRO A 43 -18.82 -25.81 5.41
C PRO A 43 -18.37 -24.35 5.39
N VAL A 44 -19.33 -23.44 5.25
CA VAL A 44 -19.13 -21.99 5.43
C VAL A 44 -19.77 -21.59 6.77
N PRO A 45 -18.98 -21.32 7.84
CA PRO A 45 -19.54 -21.10 9.18
C PRO A 45 -20.45 -19.86 9.30
N VAL A 46 -20.10 -18.78 8.58
CA VAL A 46 -20.81 -17.50 8.63
C VAL A 46 -21.09 -17.03 7.21
N PRO A 47 -22.36 -16.96 6.75
CA PRO A 47 -22.65 -16.40 5.43
C PRO A 47 -22.46 -14.88 5.42
N PHE A 48 -21.97 -14.30 4.31
CA PHE A 48 -21.74 -12.86 4.16
C PHE A 48 -22.95 -11.99 4.56
N ARG A 49 -24.18 -12.46 4.32
CA ARG A 49 -25.42 -11.80 4.75
C ARG A 49 -25.55 -11.66 6.27
N ALA A 50 -25.08 -12.63 7.05
CA ALA A 50 -25.08 -12.55 8.51
C ALA A 50 -24.04 -11.53 8.98
N TRP A 51 -22.83 -11.59 8.43
CA TRP A 51 -21.77 -10.62 8.68
C TRP A 51 -22.21 -9.17 8.40
N ALA A 52 -22.74 -8.89 7.21
CA ALA A 52 -23.21 -7.57 6.83
C ALA A 52 -24.35 -7.03 7.72
N ARG A 53 -25.20 -7.92 8.24
CA ARG A 53 -26.25 -7.57 9.21
C ARG A 53 -25.68 -7.24 10.59
N GLU A 54 -24.68 -7.98 11.04
CA GLU A 54 -23.99 -7.69 12.29
C GLU A 54 -23.23 -6.36 12.20
N LEU A 55 -22.53 -6.07 11.10
CA LEU A 55 -21.94 -4.74 10.87
C LEU A 55 -22.97 -3.60 10.93
N ALA A 56 -24.16 -3.80 10.36
CA ALA A 56 -25.25 -2.83 10.46
C ALA A 56 -25.77 -2.66 11.90
N ALA A 57 -25.82 -3.74 12.70
CA ALA A 57 -26.18 -3.68 14.11
C ALA A 57 -25.09 -2.97 14.95
N GLN A 58 -23.81 -3.25 14.70
CA GLN A 58 -22.66 -2.62 15.34
C GLN A 58 -22.71 -1.09 15.20
N ALA A 59 -23.07 -0.55 14.04
CA ALA A 59 -23.20 0.89 13.79
C ALA A 59 -24.20 1.61 14.72
N GLY A 60 -25.13 0.87 15.33
CA GLY A 60 -26.08 1.38 16.33
C GLY A 60 -25.57 1.35 17.77
N ARG A 61 -24.52 0.57 18.08
CA ARG A 61 -24.10 0.28 19.45
C ARG A 61 -23.44 1.49 20.15
N PRO A 62 -23.68 1.74 21.45
CA PRO A 62 -23.11 2.86 22.19
C PRO A 62 -21.58 2.94 22.10
N GLU A 63 -20.90 1.79 22.09
CA GLU A 63 -19.45 1.67 22.05
C GLU A 63 -18.87 2.08 20.71
N ARG A 64 -19.63 1.96 19.60
CA ARG A 64 -19.22 2.51 18.29
C ARG A 64 -19.50 4.01 18.23
N VAL A 65 -20.66 4.46 18.72
CA VAL A 65 -21.01 5.90 18.76
C VAL A 65 -20.03 6.72 19.61
N ALA A 66 -19.54 6.16 20.72
CA ALA A 66 -18.54 6.79 21.57
C ALA A 66 -17.21 7.10 20.86
N GLU A 67 -16.84 6.36 19.81
CA GLU A 67 -15.59 6.61 19.06
C GLU A 67 -15.66 7.86 18.18
N LEU A 68 -16.84 8.40 17.91
CA LEU A 68 -17.04 9.53 16.99
C LEU A 68 -16.13 10.72 17.31
N ALA A 69 -15.95 11.04 18.60
CA ALA A 69 -15.06 12.11 19.04
C ALA A 69 -13.58 11.83 18.70
N ALA A 70 -13.15 10.57 18.80
CA ALA A 70 -11.78 10.17 18.47
C ALA A 70 -11.57 10.14 16.94
N TRP A 71 -12.55 9.66 16.15
CA TRP A 71 -12.49 9.70 14.69
C TRP A 71 -12.47 11.13 14.14
N ARG A 72 -13.24 12.06 14.72
CA ARG A 72 -13.11 13.50 14.42
C ARG A 72 -11.68 13.98 14.63
N ALA A 73 -11.05 13.65 15.77
CA ALA A 73 -9.69 14.08 16.10
C ALA A 73 -8.61 13.47 15.19
N VAL A 74 -8.84 12.28 14.60
CA VAL A 74 -7.95 11.69 13.58
C VAL A 74 -8.03 12.45 12.26
N LEU A 75 -9.24 12.84 11.83
CA LEU A 75 -9.45 13.52 10.55
C LEU A 75 -9.12 15.01 10.59
N ASP A 76 -9.50 15.70 11.67
CA ASP A 76 -9.41 17.15 11.79
C ASP A 76 -7.96 17.68 11.86
N GLY A 77 -7.81 18.96 11.55
CA GLY A 77 -6.53 19.66 11.51
C GLY A 77 -5.77 19.53 10.18
N PRO A 78 -4.80 20.41 9.94
CA PRO A 78 -4.08 20.50 8.68
C PRO A 78 -3.33 19.19 8.35
N GLN A 79 -3.20 18.90 7.06
CA GLN A 79 -2.35 17.84 6.53
C GLN A 79 -1.47 18.39 5.39
N LEU A 80 -0.35 17.73 5.09
CA LEU A 80 0.52 18.07 3.96
C LEU A 80 -0.25 17.95 2.64
N SER A 81 -0.38 19.02 1.85
CA SER A 81 -0.87 18.90 0.47
C SER A 81 0.23 18.28 -0.39
N LEU A 82 -0.08 17.10 -0.93
CA LEU A 82 0.79 16.36 -1.84
C LEU A 82 0.68 16.91 -3.26
N THR A 83 -0.53 17.32 -3.65
CA THR A 83 -0.83 17.88 -4.96
C THR A 83 -1.09 19.38 -4.90
N ASP A 84 -0.86 20.07 -6.01
CA ASP A 84 -1.19 21.50 -6.18
C ASP A 84 -2.68 21.72 -6.55
N MET A 85 -3.44 20.63 -6.79
CA MET A 85 -4.87 20.63 -7.13
C MET A 85 -5.60 19.45 -6.46
N PRO A 86 -6.90 19.57 -6.14
CA PRO A 86 -7.71 18.45 -5.64
C PRO A 86 -7.96 17.39 -6.73
N LEU A 87 -8.36 16.20 -6.31
CA LEU A 87 -8.93 15.16 -7.18
C LEU A 87 -10.16 15.67 -7.92
N ASN A 88 -10.37 15.19 -9.15
CA ASN A 88 -11.56 15.42 -9.95
C ASN A 88 -12.07 14.06 -10.45
N PRO A 89 -13.24 13.56 -9.98
CA PRO A 89 -13.70 12.22 -10.28
C PRO A 89 -14.08 11.98 -11.76
N VAL A 90 -14.14 13.02 -12.59
CA VAL A 90 -14.38 12.92 -14.04
C VAL A 90 -13.08 12.83 -14.84
N LEU A 91 -11.98 13.40 -14.31
CA LEU A 91 -10.69 13.47 -15.00
C LEU A 91 -9.65 12.50 -14.45
N ASP A 92 -9.72 12.21 -13.15
CA ASP A 92 -8.81 11.33 -12.44
C ASP A 92 -9.49 9.95 -12.31
N VAL A 93 -9.52 9.23 -13.43
CA VAL A 93 -10.12 7.89 -13.58
C VAL A 93 -9.06 6.85 -13.91
N GLY A 94 -9.37 5.55 -13.77
CA GLY A 94 -8.44 4.44 -13.99
C GLY A 94 -7.59 4.52 -15.27
N ALA A 95 -8.16 4.94 -16.40
CA ALA A 95 -7.45 5.13 -17.68
C ALA A 95 -6.32 6.18 -17.63
N THR A 96 -6.38 7.11 -16.68
CA THR A 96 -5.42 8.20 -16.50
C THR A 96 -4.34 7.89 -15.47
N VAL A 97 -4.47 6.77 -14.76
CA VAL A 97 -3.51 6.34 -13.74
C VAL A 97 -2.16 6.03 -14.38
N ARG A 98 -1.09 6.42 -13.68
CA ARG A 98 0.29 6.02 -13.95
C ARG A 98 0.80 5.27 -12.74
N GLU A 99 1.45 4.14 -12.98
CA GLU A 99 2.09 3.33 -11.96
C GLU A 99 3.62 3.45 -12.06
N VAL A 100 4.29 3.53 -10.91
CA VAL A 100 5.73 3.35 -10.78
C VAL A 100 6.00 2.22 -9.78
N SER A 101 6.65 1.17 -10.25
CA SER A 101 6.90 -0.04 -9.47
C SER A 101 8.38 -0.21 -9.12
N VAL A 102 8.66 -0.61 -7.89
CA VAL A 102 10.00 -0.67 -7.28
C VAL A 102 10.16 -1.99 -6.54
N THR A 103 11.12 -2.81 -6.97
CA THR A 103 11.50 -4.03 -6.25
C THR A 103 12.61 -3.74 -5.25
N VAL A 104 12.38 -4.13 -4.00
CA VAL A 104 13.36 -4.09 -2.90
C VAL A 104 14.22 -5.37 -2.96
N PRO A 105 15.56 -5.27 -3.05
CA PRO A 105 16.45 -6.44 -3.07
C PRO A 105 16.24 -7.38 -1.89
N ALA A 106 16.47 -8.68 -2.10
CA ALA A 106 16.14 -9.71 -1.13
C ALA A 106 16.83 -9.51 0.23
N GLU A 107 18.06 -9.01 0.27
CA GLU A 107 18.81 -8.76 1.52
C GLU A 107 18.25 -7.60 2.33
N VAL A 108 17.58 -6.65 1.66
CA VAL A 108 16.91 -5.53 2.32
C VAL A 108 15.50 -5.95 2.74
N THR A 109 14.78 -6.65 1.87
CA THR A 109 13.46 -7.23 2.15
C THR A 109 13.51 -8.16 3.36
N ALA A 110 14.46 -9.10 3.42
CA ALA A 110 14.61 -10.01 4.56
C ALA A 110 14.78 -9.25 5.89
N GLY A 111 15.57 -8.15 5.89
CA GLY A 111 15.74 -7.30 7.07
C GLY A 111 14.46 -6.50 7.44
N LEU A 112 13.69 -6.06 6.44
CA LEU A 112 12.42 -5.37 6.61
C LEU A 112 11.32 -6.29 7.14
N LEU A 113 11.29 -7.55 6.71
CA LEU A 113 10.29 -8.54 7.13
C LEU A 113 10.59 -9.22 8.47
N THR A 114 11.83 -9.13 8.97
CA THR A 114 12.24 -9.85 10.20
C THR A 114 12.89 -8.92 11.24
N ALA A 115 14.11 -8.46 10.97
CA ALA A 115 14.94 -7.78 11.96
C ALA A 115 14.41 -6.42 12.40
N VAL A 116 13.66 -5.70 11.55
CA VAL A 116 13.04 -4.42 11.91
C VAL A 116 11.75 -4.63 12.74
N PRO A 117 10.75 -5.42 12.30
CA PRO A 117 9.62 -5.87 13.12
C PRO A 117 10.00 -6.30 14.54
N VAL A 118 10.97 -7.23 14.67
CA VAL A 118 11.45 -7.72 15.96
C VAL A 118 12.12 -6.62 16.80
N ALA A 119 12.87 -5.70 16.19
CA ALA A 119 13.57 -4.65 16.93
C ALA A 119 12.63 -3.55 17.47
N PHE A 120 11.44 -3.36 16.88
CA PHE A 120 10.47 -2.34 17.26
C PHE A 120 9.17 -2.89 17.87
N HIS A 121 9.01 -4.22 17.89
CA HIS A 121 7.76 -4.93 18.24
C HIS A 121 6.59 -4.45 17.35
N ALA A 122 6.86 -4.37 16.05
CA ALA A 122 6.00 -3.78 15.02
C ALA A 122 5.64 -4.80 13.93
N GLY A 123 4.49 -4.61 13.27
CA GLY A 123 4.11 -5.26 12.03
C GLY A 123 4.92 -4.76 10.84
N VAL A 124 4.78 -5.43 9.68
CA VAL A 124 5.47 -5.04 8.45
C VAL A 124 4.83 -3.78 7.85
N ASP A 125 3.50 -3.72 7.87
CA ASP A 125 2.67 -2.55 7.57
C ASP A 125 3.13 -1.30 8.35
N GLU A 126 3.31 -1.40 9.68
CA GLU A 126 3.79 -0.30 10.52
C GLU A 126 5.20 0.18 10.11
N VAL A 127 6.06 -0.73 9.64
CA VAL A 127 7.40 -0.41 9.11
C VAL A 127 7.32 0.25 7.72
N LEU A 128 6.38 -0.17 6.88
CA LEU A 128 6.14 0.41 5.55
C LEU A 128 5.51 1.81 5.66
N LEU A 129 4.55 2.01 6.55
CA LEU A 129 3.95 3.30 6.87
C LEU A 129 4.99 4.29 7.43
N ALA A 130 5.91 3.83 8.30
CA ALA A 130 7.02 4.65 8.77
C ALA A 130 7.96 5.06 7.62
N GLY A 131 8.13 4.17 6.64
CA GLY A 131 8.81 4.44 5.39
C GLY A 131 8.12 5.51 4.53
N LEU A 132 6.82 5.34 4.29
CA LEU A 132 5.96 6.29 3.56
C LEU A 132 5.99 7.68 4.20
N ALA A 133 5.77 7.79 5.51
CA ALA A 133 5.85 9.05 6.25
C ALA A 133 7.26 9.69 6.15
N GLY A 134 8.32 8.89 6.15
CA GLY A 134 9.70 9.35 5.95
C GLY A 134 10.01 9.75 4.50
N ALA A 135 9.30 9.20 3.52
CA ALA A 135 9.44 9.51 2.10
C ALA A 135 8.67 10.79 1.74
N VAL A 136 7.39 10.89 2.14
CA VAL A 136 6.59 12.12 2.05
C VAL A 136 7.30 13.26 2.79
N GLY A 137 7.85 13.00 3.98
CA GLY A 137 8.63 13.97 4.75
C GLY A 137 9.87 14.52 4.03
N GLN A 138 10.48 13.76 3.12
CA GLN A 138 11.60 14.21 2.27
C GLN A 138 11.14 14.99 1.03
N TRP A 139 9.90 14.80 0.59
CA TRP A 139 9.37 15.33 -0.66
C TRP A 139 8.51 16.59 -0.47
N ALA A 140 7.52 16.53 0.44
CA ALA A 140 6.61 17.63 0.76
C ALA A 140 7.06 18.48 1.96
N GLY A 141 8.02 17.99 2.75
CA GLY A 141 8.46 18.59 4.01
C GLY A 141 7.85 17.92 5.24
N ALA A 142 8.20 18.39 6.44
CA ALA A 142 7.68 17.83 7.68
C ALA A 142 6.28 18.40 8.00
N GLY A 143 5.40 17.55 8.54
CA GLY A 143 4.01 17.89 8.88
C GLY A 143 3.18 16.63 9.09
N GLU A 144 1.87 16.80 9.26
CA GLU A 144 0.95 15.68 9.43
C GLU A 144 0.46 15.13 8.08
N LEU A 145 0.33 13.81 7.99
CA LEU A 145 -0.11 13.07 6.81
C LEU A 145 -1.28 12.16 7.19
N LEU A 146 -2.41 12.32 6.51
CA LEU A 146 -3.55 11.43 6.66
C LEU A 146 -3.48 10.34 5.57
N VAL A 147 -3.48 9.08 6.00
CA VAL A 147 -3.37 7.89 5.13
C VAL A 147 -4.57 7.00 5.41
N ASP A 148 -5.33 6.63 4.37
CA ASP A 148 -6.31 5.55 4.50
C ASP A 148 -5.57 4.21 4.40
N VAL A 149 -5.59 3.45 5.48
CA VAL A 149 -4.93 2.15 5.60
C VAL A 149 -5.96 1.04 5.41
N GLU A 150 -5.74 0.21 4.39
CA GLU A 150 -6.54 -0.97 4.10
C GLU A 150 -6.08 -2.19 4.91
N GLY A 151 -7.05 -3.00 5.33
CA GLY A 151 -6.85 -4.32 5.93
C GLY A 151 -7.87 -5.32 5.40
N HIS A 152 -7.68 -6.61 5.68
CA HIS A 152 -8.57 -7.66 5.18
C HIS A 152 -9.98 -7.63 5.79
N GLY A 153 -10.22 -6.87 6.86
CA GLY A 153 -11.53 -6.66 7.49
C GLY A 153 -12.25 -7.93 7.98
N ARG A 154 -11.48 -9.00 8.22
CA ARG A 154 -11.94 -10.29 8.78
C ARG A 154 -11.50 -10.45 10.24
N GLU A 155 -11.48 -9.34 10.97
CA GLU A 155 -11.20 -9.33 12.40
C GLU A 155 -12.42 -9.82 13.20
N PRO A 156 -12.25 -10.58 14.30
CA PRO A 156 -13.37 -11.00 15.14
C PRO A 156 -14.08 -9.80 15.77
N LEU A 157 -15.40 -9.75 15.66
CA LEU A 157 -16.22 -8.81 16.42
C LEU A 157 -16.29 -9.29 17.88
N SER A 158 -16.28 -8.33 18.81
CA SER A 158 -15.84 -8.53 20.21
C SER A 158 -16.64 -9.53 21.07
N ASP A 159 -17.74 -10.08 20.57
CA ASP A 159 -18.66 -10.96 21.30
C ASP A 159 -18.72 -12.41 20.75
N GLY A 160 -17.92 -12.75 19.74
CA GLY A 160 -17.88 -14.12 19.23
C GLY A 160 -16.87 -14.33 18.09
N VAL A 161 -16.17 -15.47 18.13
CA VAL A 161 -15.27 -15.88 17.04
C VAL A 161 -16.10 -16.27 15.82
N GLN A 162 -16.40 -15.28 14.97
CA GLN A 162 -16.97 -15.50 13.65
C GLN A 162 -15.84 -15.95 12.72
N ASP A 163 -15.79 -17.25 12.41
CA ASP A 163 -14.85 -17.78 11.44
C ASP A 163 -15.28 -17.36 10.01
N LEU A 164 -14.68 -16.26 9.56
CA LEU A 164 -14.85 -15.72 8.23
C LEU A 164 -13.88 -16.33 7.20
N SER A 165 -13.00 -17.26 7.58
CA SER A 165 -11.91 -17.75 6.71
C SER A 165 -12.41 -18.32 5.38
N ARG A 166 -13.51 -19.08 5.41
CA ARG A 166 -14.17 -19.67 4.24
C ARG A 166 -15.27 -18.80 3.60
N THR A 167 -15.46 -17.57 4.06
CA THR A 167 -16.58 -16.72 3.59
C THR A 167 -16.18 -15.91 2.37
N VAL A 168 -16.79 -16.16 1.22
CA VAL A 168 -16.61 -15.34 0.00
C VAL A 168 -17.40 -14.03 0.12
N GLY A 169 -16.76 -12.92 -0.20
CA GLY A 169 -17.33 -11.57 -0.17
C GLY A 169 -16.24 -10.50 -0.23
N TRP A 170 -16.63 -9.22 -0.26
CA TRP A 170 -15.67 -8.12 -0.12
C TRP A 170 -15.60 -7.70 1.35
N PHE A 171 -14.52 -8.06 2.04
CA PHE A 171 -14.35 -7.74 3.46
C PHE A 171 -13.41 -6.56 3.72
N THR A 172 -12.66 -6.07 2.72
CA THR A 172 -11.64 -5.03 2.87
C THR A 172 -12.14 -3.86 3.71
N SER A 173 -11.52 -3.64 4.86
CA SER A 173 -11.76 -2.48 5.70
C SER A 173 -10.74 -1.39 5.36
N SER A 174 -11.17 -0.14 5.39
CA SER A 174 -10.28 1.02 5.21
C SER A 174 -10.54 2.03 6.32
N ARG A 175 -9.46 2.53 6.93
CA ARG A 175 -9.52 3.46 8.06
C ARG A 175 -8.42 4.53 7.98
N PRO A 176 -8.72 5.79 8.32
CA PRO A 176 -7.74 6.86 8.32
C PRO A 176 -6.77 6.69 9.49
N VAL A 177 -5.49 6.91 9.21
CA VAL A 177 -4.42 6.98 10.20
C VAL A 177 -3.67 8.30 10.00
N ARG A 178 -3.54 9.10 11.06
CA ARG A 178 -2.79 10.35 11.06
C ARG A 178 -1.36 10.10 11.52
N LEU A 179 -0.40 10.36 10.63
CA LEU A 179 1.02 10.09 10.80
C LEU A 179 1.85 11.37 10.73
N SER A 180 2.85 11.49 11.60
CA SER A 180 3.81 12.60 11.51
C SER A 180 4.86 12.31 10.46
N ALA A 181 4.75 12.95 9.30
CA ALA A 181 5.71 12.85 8.21
C ALA A 181 6.93 13.74 8.46
N GLY A 182 8.14 13.22 8.17
CA GLY A 182 9.37 13.97 8.39
C GLY A 182 10.64 13.15 8.11
N VAL A 183 11.73 13.86 7.78
CA VAL A 183 13.01 13.24 7.45
C VAL A 183 13.56 12.46 8.66
N GLY A 184 13.58 11.13 8.55
CA GLY A 184 14.09 10.25 9.60
C GLY A 184 13.11 9.98 10.74
N VAL A 185 11.80 10.08 10.48
CA VAL A 185 10.74 9.56 11.37
C VAL A 185 11.07 8.13 11.84
N SER A 186 10.69 7.82 13.08
CA SER A 186 10.98 6.55 13.72
C SER A 186 9.83 5.56 13.51
N VAL A 187 10.15 4.31 13.19
CA VAL A 187 9.20 3.18 13.23
C VAL A 187 8.46 3.15 14.57
N ALA A 188 9.15 3.42 15.69
CA ALA A 188 8.51 3.46 17.00
C ALA A 188 7.39 4.53 17.10
N VAL A 189 7.55 5.69 16.47
CA VAL A 189 6.53 6.77 16.53
C VAL A 189 5.32 6.40 15.69
N VAL A 190 5.55 6.00 14.44
CA VAL A 190 4.46 5.60 13.52
C VAL A 190 3.72 4.37 14.02
N LYS A 191 4.41 3.41 14.64
CA LYS A 191 3.78 2.26 15.31
C LYS A 191 2.78 2.68 16.39
N GLU A 192 3.15 3.59 17.30
CA GLU A 192 2.19 4.08 18.31
C GLU A 192 1.05 4.91 17.67
N GLN A 193 1.30 5.63 16.56
CA GLN A 193 0.25 6.37 15.82
C GLN A 193 -0.75 5.41 15.14
N VAL A 194 -0.29 4.33 14.52
CA VAL A 194 -1.14 3.28 13.93
C VAL A 194 -1.96 2.57 15.01
N ARG A 195 -1.40 2.38 16.21
CA ARG A 195 -2.09 1.73 17.35
C ARG A 195 -2.96 2.67 18.17
N ALA A 196 -2.89 3.99 17.95
CA ALA A 196 -3.79 4.98 18.53
C ALA A 196 -5.12 5.12 17.75
N VAL A 197 -5.32 4.31 16.71
CA VAL A 197 -6.61 4.15 16.02
C VAL A 197 -7.72 3.83 17.04
N PRO A 198 -8.90 4.47 16.96
CA PRO A 198 -10.00 4.19 17.88
C PRO A 198 -10.47 2.73 17.82
N GLY A 199 -10.49 2.07 18.99
CA GLY A 199 -10.98 0.70 19.17
C GLY A 199 -10.30 -0.33 18.29
N ASP A 200 -11.11 -1.06 17.52
CA ASP A 200 -10.70 -2.03 16.51
C ASP A 200 -10.42 -1.39 15.13
N GLY A 201 -10.69 -0.09 14.98
CA GLY A 201 -10.63 0.64 13.72
C GLY A 201 -11.80 0.39 12.76
N LEU A 202 -12.74 -0.51 13.09
CA LEU A 202 -13.93 -0.80 12.29
C LEU A 202 -14.96 0.34 12.38
N GLY A 203 -15.02 0.99 13.54
CA GLY A 203 -15.99 2.04 13.84
C GLY A 203 -15.99 3.20 12.84
N TYR A 204 -14.84 3.53 12.20
CA TYR A 204 -14.82 4.56 11.16
C TYR A 204 -15.77 4.25 10.01
N GLY A 205 -15.67 3.06 9.40
CA GLY A 205 -16.51 2.69 8.26
C GLY A 205 -18.00 2.67 8.63
N LEU A 206 -18.31 2.18 9.84
CA LEU A 206 -19.67 2.14 10.37
C LEU A 206 -20.24 3.56 10.57
N LEU A 207 -19.51 4.46 11.24
CA LEU A 207 -19.94 5.83 11.49
C LEU A 207 -19.96 6.70 10.21
N ARG A 208 -19.06 6.44 9.26
CA ARG A 208 -18.89 7.24 8.03
C ARG A 208 -19.86 6.84 6.91
N TYR A 209 -20.22 5.56 6.80
CA TYR A 209 -20.96 5.03 5.65
C TYR A 209 -22.27 4.31 6.01
N VAL A 210 -22.40 3.76 7.22
CA VAL A 210 -23.60 2.98 7.62
C VAL A 210 -24.57 3.81 8.48
N ARG A 211 -24.03 4.60 9.42
CA ARG A 211 -24.81 5.34 10.41
C ARG A 211 -25.23 6.74 9.91
N PRO A 212 -26.52 7.04 9.65
CA PRO A 212 -26.90 8.24 8.88
C PRO A 212 -26.65 9.60 9.53
N ASP A 213 -26.73 9.68 10.87
CA ASP A 213 -26.53 10.91 11.65
C ASP A 213 -25.07 11.36 11.70
N THR A 214 -24.13 10.41 11.76
CA THR A 214 -22.68 10.68 11.79
C THR A 214 -22.05 10.74 10.40
N ALA A 215 -22.65 10.07 9.40
CA ALA A 215 -22.10 9.97 8.05
C ALA A 215 -21.84 11.33 7.40
N ARG A 216 -22.79 12.27 7.50
CA ARG A 216 -22.66 13.62 6.90
C ARG A 216 -21.56 14.45 7.57
N GLU A 217 -21.37 14.29 8.88
CA GLU A 217 -20.36 15.01 9.63
C GLU A 217 -18.96 14.54 9.26
N LEU A 218 -18.70 13.23 9.32
CA LEU A 218 -17.41 12.65 8.95
C LEU A 218 -17.11 12.83 7.44
N ALA A 219 -18.13 12.98 6.59
CA ALA A 219 -17.98 13.36 5.19
C ALA A 219 -17.54 14.81 4.96
N GLY A 220 -17.75 15.71 5.93
CA GLY A 220 -17.36 17.12 5.86
C GLY A 220 -15.93 17.41 6.36
N LEU A 221 -15.25 16.41 6.93
CA LEU A 221 -13.88 16.52 7.43
C LEU A 221 -12.84 16.20 6.33
N PRO A 222 -11.56 16.55 6.51
CA PRO A 222 -10.51 16.25 5.54
C PRO A 222 -10.38 14.76 5.26
N SER A 223 -10.35 14.36 3.98
CA SER A 223 -10.06 12.99 3.55
C SER A 223 -8.56 12.73 3.39
N ALA A 224 -8.14 11.47 3.41
CA ALA A 224 -6.77 11.11 3.09
C ALA A 224 -6.43 11.44 1.64
N GLN A 225 -5.21 11.92 1.38
CA GLN A 225 -4.67 12.02 0.02
C GLN A 225 -3.94 10.74 -0.42
N VAL A 226 -3.68 9.83 0.52
CA VAL A 226 -2.91 8.60 0.30
C VAL A 226 -3.71 7.37 0.71
N GLY A 227 -3.89 6.44 -0.22
CA GLY A 227 -4.29 5.06 0.08
C GLY A 227 -3.07 4.19 0.32
N PHE A 228 -3.14 3.29 1.30
CA PHE A 228 -2.07 2.32 1.59
C PHE A 228 -2.66 0.92 1.82
N ASN A 229 -2.15 -0.06 1.07
CA ASN A 229 -2.47 -1.47 1.25
C ASN A 229 -1.18 -2.31 1.29
N TYR A 230 -1.11 -3.25 2.23
CA TYR A 230 -0.05 -4.26 2.28
C TYR A 230 -0.65 -5.67 2.20
N LEU A 231 -0.51 -6.29 1.03
CA LEU A 231 -1.08 -7.60 0.68
C LEU A 231 -0.36 -8.79 1.34
N GLY A 232 0.63 -8.54 2.19
CA GLY A 232 1.42 -9.61 2.79
C GLY A 232 2.31 -10.32 1.77
N ARG A 233 2.32 -11.65 1.83
CA ARG A 233 3.16 -12.52 1.01
C ARG A 233 2.33 -13.25 -0.04
N VAL A 234 2.62 -12.96 -1.29
CA VAL A 234 1.93 -13.43 -2.49
C VAL A 234 2.67 -14.67 -3.03
N GLY A 235 1.92 -15.71 -3.38
CA GLY A 235 2.47 -17.03 -3.74
C GLY A 235 3.45 -17.03 -4.93
N THR A 236 4.26 -18.09 -5.03
CA THR A 236 5.21 -18.34 -6.13
C THR A 236 4.52 -18.73 -7.44
N GLY A 237 3.77 -17.80 -8.03
CA GLY A 237 2.96 -18.10 -9.22
C GLY A 237 2.40 -16.90 -9.99
N SER A 238 3.06 -15.73 -9.94
CA SER A 238 2.58 -14.48 -10.58
C SER A 238 1.15 -14.06 -10.15
N GLY A 239 0.70 -14.54 -8.98
CA GLY A 239 -0.67 -14.44 -8.51
C GLY A 239 -0.75 -14.87 -7.04
N TYR A 240 -1.89 -14.56 -6.41
CA TYR A 240 -2.11 -14.61 -4.96
C TYR A 240 -2.07 -16.00 -4.33
N LEU A 241 -1.91 -17.06 -5.13
CA LEU A 241 -1.99 -18.44 -4.70
C LEU A 241 -0.82 -19.25 -5.22
N GLY A 242 -0.26 -20.07 -4.31
CA GLY A 242 0.65 -21.13 -4.66
C GLY A 242 -0.08 -22.31 -5.32
N ARG A 243 0.69 -23.34 -5.67
CA ARG A 243 0.19 -24.56 -6.32
C ARG A 243 -0.96 -25.20 -5.54
N VAL A 244 -2.15 -25.23 -6.14
CA VAL A 244 -3.29 -26.03 -5.69
C VAL A 244 -3.18 -27.43 -6.31
N GLY A 245 -3.29 -28.47 -5.47
CA GLY A 245 -3.28 -29.87 -5.91
C GLY A 245 -1.90 -30.52 -6.03
N ALA A 246 -1.84 -31.83 -5.76
CA ALA A 246 -0.64 -32.65 -5.97
C ALA A 246 -0.39 -33.00 -7.45
N GLY A 247 -1.41 -32.85 -8.30
CA GLY A 247 -1.40 -33.17 -9.72
C GLY A 247 -0.64 -32.19 -10.62
N SER A 248 -0.71 -32.45 -11.94
CA SER A 248 -0.03 -31.68 -12.99
C SER A 248 -0.73 -30.35 -13.36
N GLY A 249 -1.88 -30.07 -12.76
CA GLY A 249 -2.64 -28.82 -12.97
C GLY A 249 -1.96 -27.61 -12.34
N TYR A 250 -1.86 -26.52 -13.10
CA TYR A 250 -1.49 -25.20 -12.58
C TYR A 250 -2.73 -24.31 -12.57
N LEU A 251 -3.39 -24.19 -11.42
CA LEU A 251 -4.35 -23.10 -11.18
C LEU A 251 -3.58 -21.90 -10.61
N GLY A 252 -3.04 -21.07 -11.52
CA GLY A 252 -2.37 -19.83 -11.19
C GLY A 252 -3.28 -18.63 -11.49
N LEU A 253 -3.47 -17.75 -10.50
CA LEU A 253 -4.25 -16.52 -10.64
C LEU A 253 -3.46 -15.45 -11.42
N VAL A 254 -3.32 -15.64 -12.73
CA VAL A 254 -2.57 -14.72 -13.61
C VAL A 254 -3.31 -13.40 -13.72
N GLY A 255 -2.81 -12.38 -13.04
CA GLY A 255 -3.34 -11.02 -13.17
C GLY A 255 -4.74 -10.85 -12.61
N ALA A 256 -5.01 -11.35 -11.40
CA ALA A 256 -5.99 -10.69 -10.55
C ALA A 256 -5.51 -9.26 -10.32
N GLY A 257 -6.04 -8.36 -11.13
CA GLY A 257 -5.78 -6.94 -11.05
C GLY A 257 -6.52 -6.35 -9.87
N GLU A 258 -6.01 -6.58 -8.65
CA GLU A 258 -6.18 -5.63 -7.56
C GLU A 258 -5.36 -4.38 -7.91
N GLY A 259 -5.85 -3.66 -8.92
CA GLY A 259 -5.47 -2.30 -9.17
C GLY A 259 -6.13 -1.44 -8.12
N PHE A 260 -5.28 -0.71 -7.38
CA PHE A 260 -5.57 0.56 -6.71
C PHE A 260 -6.90 1.22 -7.08
N GLY A 261 -7.74 1.47 -6.06
CA GLY A 261 -8.79 2.50 -6.00
C GLY A 261 -9.93 2.51 -7.03
N ALA A 262 -9.76 1.84 -8.16
CA ALA A 262 -10.58 1.89 -9.36
C ALA A 262 -10.72 0.50 -10.02
N GLY A 263 -9.98 -0.50 -9.53
CA GLY A 263 -9.81 -1.77 -10.24
C GLY A 263 -9.19 -1.54 -11.63
N THR A 264 -9.46 -2.46 -12.55
CA THR A 264 -9.05 -2.33 -13.96
C THR A 264 -10.02 -1.52 -14.82
N ALA A 265 -11.04 -0.88 -14.21
CA ALA A 265 -12.07 -0.12 -14.93
C ALA A 265 -11.52 1.23 -15.43
N PRO A 266 -11.48 1.48 -16.76
CA PRO A 266 -10.89 2.70 -17.31
C PRO A 266 -11.57 4.01 -16.88
N ASP A 267 -12.86 3.94 -16.56
CA ASP A 267 -13.76 5.05 -16.26
C ASP A 267 -14.07 5.20 -14.76
N ALA A 268 -13.65 4.26 -13.91
CA ALA A 268 -13.83 4.36 -12.48
C ALA A 268 -13.00 5.52 -11.89
N PRO A 269 -13.60 6.43 -11.10
CA PRO A 269 -12.88 7.48 -10.38
C PRO A 269 -11.87 6.88 -9.40
N VAL A 270 -10.68 7.48 -9.29
CA VAL A 270 -9.72 7.10 -8.24
C VAL A 270 -10.11 7.70 -6.88
N MET A 271 -9.78 6.98 -5.81
CA MET A 271 -10.12 7.38 -4.44
C MET A 271 -9.08 8.31 -3.81
N HIS A 272 -7.80 8.18 -4.19
CA HIS A 272 -6.69 8.93 -3.59
C HIS A 272 -5.79 9.58 -4.64
N ALA A 273 -5.06 10.63 -4.23
CA ALA A 273 -4.12 11.32 -5.12
C ALA A 273 -2.85 10.49 -5.38
N VAL A 274 -2.49 9.65 -4.41
CA VAL A 274 -1.41 8.67 -4.47
C VAL A 274 -1.92 7.40 -3.79
N GLU A 275 -1.67 6.24 -4.37
CA GLU A 275 -1.91 4.96 -3.70
C GLU A 275 -0.60 4.14 -3.66
N LEU A 276 -0.32 3.52 -2.52
CA LEU A 276 0.88 2.71 -2.28
C LEU A 276 0.48 1.27 -1.91
N LEU A 277 0.90 0.31 -2.73
CA LEU A 277 0.65 -1.11 -2.54
C LEU A 277 1.96 -1.84 -2.33
N GLY A 278 2.03 -2.62 -1.25
CA GLY A 278 3.15 -3.49 -0.95
C GLY A 278 2.76 -4.96 -1.06
N ALA A 279 3.58 -5.76 -1.76
CA ALA A 279 3.44 -7.21 -1.84
C ALA A 279 4.81 -7.88 -1.77
N VAL A 280 4.96 -8.93 -0.96
CA VAL A 280 6.18 -9.74 -0.96
C VAL A 280 6.00 -10.90 -1.93
N ARG A 281 6.89 -11.00 -2.92
CA ARG A 281 6.98 -12.15 -3.82
C ARG A 281 8.21 -12.98 -3.50
N ASP A 282 8.06 -14.29 -3.46
CA ASP A 282 9.19 -15.20 -3.35
C ASP A 282 9.92 -15.40 -4.69
N THR A 283 11.25 -15.47 -4.62
CA THR A 283 12.16 -15.69 -5.76
C THR A 283 13.23 -16.71 -5.37
N ALA A 284 13.99 -17.21 -6.35
CA ALA A 284 15.11 -18.13 -6.10
C ALA A 284 16.17 -17.53 -5.16
N ASP A 285 16.38 -16.20 -5.21
CA ASP A 285 17.34 -15.47 -4.38
C ASP A 285 16.74 -15.01 -3.02
N GLY A 286 15.50 -15.44 -2.71
CA GLY A 286 14.76 -15.10 -1.50
C GLY A 286 13.55 -14.17 -1.73
N PRO A 287 12.89 -13.70 -0.66
CA PRO A 287 11.73 -12.82 -0.77
C PRO A 287 12.12 -11.42 -1.22
N VAL A 288 11.41 -10.87 -2.20
CA VAL A 288 11.51 -9.46 -2.62
C VAL A 288 10.20 -8.73 -2.34
N LEU A 289 10.28 -7.56 -1.73
CA LEU A 289 9.13 -6.67 -1.57
C LEU A 289 8.98 -5.86 -2.86
N GLU A 290 7.82 -5.94 -3.50
CA GLU A 290 7.41 -5.09 -4.59
C GLU A 290 6.55 -3.97 -4.01
N LEU A 291 6.95 -2.72 -4.26
CA LEU A 291 6.19 -1.52 -3.92
C LEU A 291 5.73 -0.87 -5.21
N ARG A 292 4.42 -0.75 -5.39
CA ARG A 292 3.80 -0.04 -6.50
C ARG A 292 3.26 1.30 -6.00
N LEU A 293 3.39 2.34 -6.81
CA LEU A 293 2.84 3.65 -6.52
C LEU A 293 2.01 4.11 -7.71
N ALA A 294 0.69 4.20 -7.51
CA ALA A 294 -0.24 4.72 -8.51
C ALA A 294 -0.57 6.19 -8.21
N HIS A 295 -0.79 6.96 -9.29
CA HIS A 295 -1.32 8.31 -9.21
C HIS A 295 -2.04 8.70 -10.53
N PRO A 296 -3.04 9.58 -10.50
CA PRO A 296 -3.57 10.20 -11.72
C PRO A 296 -2.49 11.01 -12.45
N ALA A 297 -2.41 10.90 -13.78
CA ALA A 297 -1.41 11.63 -14.58
C ALA A 297 -1.50 13.15 -14.43
N ARG A 298 -2.71 13.68 -14.20
CA ARG A 298 -2.99 15.11 -14.04
C ARG A 298 -2.35 15.70 -12.79
N LEU A 299 -2.38 14.97 -11.68
CA LEU A 299 -1.96 15.45 -10.36
C LEU A 299 -0.43 15.54 -10.21
N MET A 300 0.31 14.61 -10.81
CA MET A 300 1.79 14.56 -10.73
C MET A 300 2.47 14.91 -12.07
N GLY A 301 1.70 15.45 -13.02
CA GLY A 301 2.21 15.92 -14.31
C GLY A 301 3.14 17.14 -14.18
N ARG A 302 3.76 17.54 -15.30
CA ARG A 302 4.88 18.52 -15.40
C ARG A 302 4.68 19.91 -14.76
N GLY A 303 3.50 20.23 -14.20
CA GLY A 303 3.23 21.48 -13.48
C GLY A 303 2.31 21.35 -12.25
N GLY A 304 2.04 20.14 -11.73
CA GLY A 304 1.03 19.91 -10.67
C GLY A 304 1.53 19.42 -9.30
N GLY A 305 2.84 19.22 -9.14
CA GLY A 305 3.45 18.83 -7.86
C GLY A 305 4.66 19.70 -7.51
N ARG A 306 4.44 20.79 -6.76
CA ARG A 306 5.41 21.66 -6.07
C ARG A 306 6.78 21.79 -6.76
N ALA A 307 6.79 22.14 -8.05
CA ALA A 307 8.00 22.28 -8.86
C ALA A 307 8.88 23.49 -8.48
N HIS A 308 8.66 24.13 -7.32
CA HIS A 308 9.22 25.43 -6.96
C HIS A 308 10.11 25.44 -5.70
N CYS A 309 10.08 24.42 -4.83
CA CYS A 309 10.90 24.42 -3.60
C CYS A 309 12.39 24.02 -3.78
N TRP A 310 12.83 23.62 -4.98
CA TRP A 310 14.17 22.99 -5.19
C TRP A 310 15.15 23.77 -6.08
N ARG A 311 14.94 25.08 -6.30
CA ARG A 311 15.89 25.96 -7.03
C ARG A 311 16.75 26.82 -6.09
N ARG A 312 17.53 26.20 -5.19
CA ARG A 312 18.80 26.74 -4.62
C ARG A 312 19.50 25.73 -3.67
N GLY A 313 20.77 25.43 -3.94
CA GLY A 313 21.72 24.89 -2.96
C GLY A 313 21.87 23.35 -2.87
N PRO A 314 23.08 22.84 -2.55
CA PRO A 314 24.28 23.11 -3.33
C PRO A 314 24.89 21.82 -3.93
N THR A 315 25.50 21.96 -5.10
CA THR A 315 26.27 20.90 -5.76
C THR A 315 27.68 20.77 -5.18
N SER A 316 27.87 19.95 -4.15
CA SER A 316 29.20 19.44 -3.78
C SER A 316 29.15 18.28 -2.77
N SER A 317 29.56 17.09 -3.22
CA SER A 317 30.66 16.34 -2.57
C SER A 317 31.03 15.08 -3.38
N PRO A 318 32.31 14.65 -3.40
CA PRO A 318 32.81 13.69 -4.38
C PRO A 318 32.60 12.23 -3.96
N GLY A 319 32.78 11.32 -4.92
CA GLY A 319 32.75 9.88 -4.67
C GLY A 319 33.88 9.43 -3.74
N TRP A 320 33.63 8.36 -2.98
CA TRP A 320 34.65 7.73 -2.13
C TRP A 320 35.11 6.40 -2.72
N SER A 321 36.34 6.41 -3.22
CA SER A 321 37.15 5.23 -3.49
C SER A 321 37.45 4.47 -2.18
N ARG A 322 37.81 3.19 -2.30
CA ARG A 322 38.18 2.35 -1.16
C ARG A 322 39.57 2.74 -0.64
N THR A 323 39.70 2.93 0.67
CA THR A 323 40.95 2.59 1.39
C THR A 323 40.66 2.20 2.83
N SER A 324 41.47 1.26 3.33
CA SER A 324 41.44 0.69 4.68
C SER A 324 42.42 1.41 5.61
N GLY A 325 42.09 1.51 6.91
CA GLY A 325 42.99 2.05 7.93
C GLY A 325 42.34 2.00 9.33
N ALA A 326 43.11 1.58 10.34
CA ALA A 326 42.68 1.50 11.73
C ALA A 326 43.12 2.73 12.54
N GLY A 327 42.52 3.00 13.72
CA GLY A 327 43.08 4.01 14.63
C GLY A 327 42.16 4.61 15.70
N GLN A 328 42.02 3.91 16.83
CA GLN A 328 41.88 4.45 18.21
C GLN A 328 40.74 5.44 18.55
N ALA A 329 40.65 5.79 19.85
CA ALA A 329 39.49 6.41 20.47
C ALA A 329 39.87 7.39 21.59
N VAL A 330 39.07 8.44 21.79
CA VAL A 330 39.03 9.22 23.04
C VAL A 330 37.57 9.45 23.44
N THR A 331 37.28 9.40 24.74
CA THR A 331 35.94 9.63 25.30
C THR A 331 35.94 10.81 26.27
N ARG A 332 34.83 11.56 26.32
CA ARG A 332 34.35 12.19 27.56
C ARG A 332 32.82 12.26 27.56
N ARG A 333 32.22 12.19 28.76
CA ARG A 333 30.79 11.96 29.01
C ARG A 333 30.17 13.06 29.88
N ARG A 334 28.89 13.34 29.65
CA ARG A 334 27.74 13.48 30.61
C ARG A 334 26.68 14.38 29.94
N THR A 335 25.38 14.26 30.18
CA THR A 335 24.57 13.27 30.94
C THR A 335 24.07 12.19 29.95
N SER A 336 22.93 11.47 30.04
CA SER A 336 21.93 11.23 31.11
C SER A 336 21.73 9.70 31.30
N ARG A 337 20.49 9.19 31.45
CA ARG A 337 20.22 7.78 31.82
C ARG A 337 19.44 6.89 30.83
N TRP A 338 18.81 7.40 29.77
CA TRP A 338 17.94 6.58 28.89
C TRP A 338 18.63 5.69 27.83
N TRP A 339 19.95 5.79 27.66
CA TRP A 339 20.67 5.20 26.50
C TRP A 339 21.42 3.88 26.76
N ARG A 340 21.03 3.09 27.76
CA ARG A 340 21.79 1.88 28.16
C ARG A 340 21.23 0.53 27.71
N TRP A 341 19.99 0.46 27.23
CA TRP A 341 19.37 -0.81 26.78
C TRP A 341 19.47 -1.07 25.26
N THR A 342 19.68 -0.06 24.42
CA THR A 342 19.60 -0.18 22.95
C THR A 342 20.92 -0.53 22.24
N ARG A 343 21.89 -1.14 22.95
CA ARG A 343 23.25 -1.43 22.42
C ARG A 343 23.42 -2.72 21.61
N ARG A 344 22.42 -3.62 21.54
CA ARG A 344 22.52 -4.89 20.79
C ARG A 344 21.91 -4.91 19.38
N ALA A 345 21.24 -3.86 18.93
CA ALA A 345 20.89 -3.70 17.50
C ALA A 345 22.08 -3.12 16.73
N SER A 346 22.64 -3.87 15.78
CA SER A 346 23.93 -3.54 15.15
C SER A 346 23.95 -2.15 14.49
N ARG A 347 25.10 -1.45 14.56
CA ARG A 347 25.31 -0.19 13.83
C ARG A 347 25.21 -0.36 12.30
N ARG A 348 25.36 -1.59 11.77
CA ARG A 348 25.24 -1.91 10.34
C ARG A 348 23.78 -1.82 9.85
N SER A 349 22.81 -2.40 10.55
CA SER A 349 21.41 -2.37 10.13
C SER A 349 20.84 -0.94 10.16
N ARG A 350 21.15 -0.14 11.19
CA ARG A 350 20.73 1.28 11.26
C ARG A 350 21.28 2.15 10.12
N ARG A 351 22.52 1.90 9.67
CA ARG A 351 23.11 2.62 8.51
C ARG A 351 22.55 2.15 7.17
N ARG A 352 22.30 0.84 6.99
CA ARG A 352 21.69 0.31 5.75
C ARG A 352 20.24 0.80 5.59
N PHE A 353 19.43 0.77 6.65
CA PHE A 353 18.03 1.22 6.60
C PHE A 353 17.90 2.71 6.24
N ARG A 354 18.72 3.58 6.85
CA ARG A 354 18.76 5.02 6.51
C ARG A 354 19.22 5.31 5.08
N GLY A 355 20.13 4.49 4.53
CA GLY A 355 20.63 4.66 3.16
C GLY A 355 19.70 4.14 2.06
N TRP A 356 18.69 3.33 2.41
CA TRP A 356 17.80 2.72 1.41
C TRP A 356 16.58 3.60 1.12
N TRP A 357 15.93 4.16 2.14
CA TRP A 357 14.83 5.13 1.96
C TRP A 357 15.26 6.42 1.24
N THR A 358 16.52 6.85 1.39
CA THR A 358 17.10 7.96 0.61
C THR A 358 17.43 7.61 -0.84
N CYS A 359 17.40 6.33 -1.19
CA CYS A 359 17.67 5.79 -2.53
C CYS A 359 16.42 5.21 -3.21
N PHE A 360 15.27 5.19 -2.54
CA PHE A 360 13.98 4.92 -3.18
C PHE A 360 13.76 5.91 -4.34
N PRO A 361 13.16 5.53 -5.47
CA PRO A 361 13.39 6.23 -6.75
C PRO A 361 12.68 7.58 -6.96
N TRP A 362 12.52 8.39 -5.92
CA TRP A 362 12.24 9.84 -6.02
C TRP A 362 13.23 10.57 -6.94
N ARG A 363 14.42 9.98 -7.18
CA ARG A 363 15.37 10.45 -8.22
C ARG A 363 15.08 9.93 -9.64
N ARG A 364 14.37 8.81 -9.84
CA ARG A 364 13.88 8.38 -11.17
C ARG A 364 12.72 9.24 -11.66
N PHE A 365 11.87 9.75 -10.75
CA PHE A 365 10.94 10.86 -11.04
C PHE A 365 11.63 12.09 -11.68
N ARG A 366 12.96 12.22 -11.53
CA ARG A 366 13.77 13.30 -12.11
C ARG A 366 14.40 13.00 -13.48
N ARG A 367 14.29 11.76 -14.00
CA ARG A 367 15.00 11.31 -15.22
C ARG A 367 14.14 10.45 -16.15
N GLY A 368 13.03 11.02 -16.61
CA GLY A 368 12.24 10.51 -17.76
C GLY A 368 12.64 11.11 -19.12
N CYS A 369 13.70 11.92 -19.21
CA CYS A 369 14.16 12.53 -20.46
C CYS A 369 15.70 12.68 -20.47
N CYS A 370 16.40 11.78 -21.19
CA CYS A 370 17.75 12.00 -21.71
C CYS A 370 18.05 10.99 -22.83
N SER A 371 17.31 11.09 -23.93
CA SER A 371 17.59 10.39 -25.19
C SER A 371 16.96 11.16 -26.35
N THR A 372 17.60 12.27 -26.74
CA THR A 372 17.26 12.99 -27.96
C THR A 372 17.91 12.28 -29.15
N PRO A 373 17.17 11.76 -30.13
CA PRO A 373 17.77 11.37 -31.40
C PRO A 373 18.05 12.66 -32.18
N SER A 374 19.33 12.98 -32.36
CA SER A 374 19.77 14.00 -33.31
C SER A 374 19.36 13.57 -34.72
N SER A 375 18.39 14.28 -35.32
CA SER A 375 18.10 14.16 -36.76
C SER A 375 18.28 15.51 -37.44
N THR A 376 19.35 15.61 -38.20
CA THR A 376 19.72 16.76 -39.01
C THR A 376 18.75 16.86 -40.19
N ARG A 377 17.67 17.64 -40.07
CA ARG A 377 16.85 18.02 -41.24
C ARG A 377 17.62 19.03 -42.08
N ARG A 378 18.21 18.56 -43.18
CA ARG A 378 18.62 19.45 -44.27
C ARG A 378 17.36 19.98 -44.97
N VAL A 379 17.36 21.28 -45.21
CA VAL A 379 16.36 21.96 -46.05
C VAL A 379 16.48 21.46 -47.48
N TRP A 380 15.36 21.12 -48.10
CA TRP A 380 15.16 21.28 -49.54
C TRP A 380 13.76 21.84 -49.78
N THR A 381 13.71 22.90 -50.57
CA THR A 381 12.50 23.59 -51.00
C THR A 381 12.01 23.01 -52.32
N SER A 382 10.71 22.73 -52.43
CA SER A 382 10.01 22.80 -53.71
C SER A 382 8.61 23.37 -53.53
N THR A 383 8.36 24.45 -54.25
CA THR A 383 7.05 25.07 -54.45
C THR A 383 6.27 24.26 -55.48
N SER A 384 4.96 24.04 -55.28
CA SER A 384 3.91 24.34 -56.29
C SER A 384 2.56 23.67 -55.99
N SER A 385 1.51 24.51 -55.95
CA SER A 385 0.21 24.32 -56.62
C SER A 385 -0.79 23.22 -56.23
N ASN A 386 -1.93 23.73 -55.74
CA ASN A 386 -3.30 23.45 -56.21
C ASN A 386 -4.10 22.17 -55.86
N TRP A 387 -5.24 22.49 -55.22
CA TRP A 387 -6.61 21.97 -55.43
C TRP A 387 -7.09 20.70 -54.69
N SER A 388 -8.30 20.88 -54.14
CA SER A 388 -9.24 19.93 -53.51
C SER A 388 -8.89 19.44 -52.11
#